data_AF-A0A251XJK4-F1
#
_entry.id   AF-A0A251XJK4-F1
#
_cell.length_a   1.000
_cell.length_b   1.000
_cell.length_c   1.000
_cell.angle_alpha   90.00
_cell.angle_beta   90.00
_cell.angle_gamma   90.00
#
_symmetry.space_group_name_H-M   'P 1'
#
loop_
_entity.id
_entity.type
_entity.pdbx_description
1 polymer ?
#
loop_
_entity_poly.entity_id
_entity_poly.type
_entity_poly.pdbx_seq_one_letter_code
_entity_poly.pdbx_strand_id
1 'polypeptide(L)'
;MHAAARCLRAVRVPEHLPQLRHLVVVVGGRVGAIRPDLRALDAWVVRTHAGLERTRGADVAVTGILASGCVTPRLLTNRVVDLVRHPIAAPRIAVEWADIRDRRIRDVALEAWC
;
A
#
# COMPACT_ATOMS: atom_id res chain seq x y z
N MET A 1 12.00 -28.14 9.02
CA MET A 1 11.69 -27.40 7.78
C MET A 1 11.94 -25.92 8.02
N HIS A 2 12.95 -25.34 7.37
CA HIS A 2 13.27 -23.92 7.48
C HIS A 2 12.25 -23.11 6.70
N ALA A 3 11.45 -22.28 7.39
CA ALA A 3 10.58 -21.31 6.73
C ALA A 3 11.47 -20.32 5.98
N ALA A 4 11.58 -20.48 4.68
CA ALA A 4 12.21 -19.47 3.82
C ALA A 4 11.42 -18.18 4.02
N ALA A 5 12.00 -17.21 4.73
CA ALA A 5 11.54 -15.85 4.71
C ALA A 5 11.61 -15.41 3.24
N ARG A 6 10.47 -15.47 2.53
CA ARG A 6 10.30 -14.79 1.25
C ARG A 6 10.39 -13.30 1.57
N CYS A 7 11.62 -12.79 1.64
CA CYS A 7 11.87 -11.39 1.40
C CYS A 7 11.16 -11.08 0.09
N LEU A 8 10.09 -10.27 0.16
CA LEU A 8 9.54 -9.61 -1.01
C LEU A 8 10.75 -9.00 -1.72
N ARG A 9 11.10 -9.53 -2.89
CA ARG A 9 12.24 -9.08 -3.69
C ARG A 9 12.13 -7.57 -3.74
N ALA A 10 13.13 -6.85 -3.24
CA ALA A 10 13.07 -5.40 -3.12
C ALA A 10 12.67 -4.82 -4.49
N VAL A 11 11.42 -4.38 -4.62
CA VAL A 11 10.94 -3.74 -5.84
C VAL A 11 11.60 -2.38 -5.85
N ARG A 12 12.75 -2.28 -6.55
CA ARG A 12 13.37 -0.99 -6.80
C ARG A 12 12.39 -0.19 -7.62
N VAL A 13 11.92 0.92 -7.06
CA VAL A 13 11.06 1.83 -7.81
C VAL A 13 11.90 2.40 -8.94
N PRO A 14 11.52 2.21 -10.22
CA PRO A 14 12.42 2.50 -11.33
C PRO A 14 12.91 3.95 -11.32
N GLU A 15 14.21 4.15 -11.55
CA GLU A 15 14.83 5.49 -11.59
C GLU A 15 14.30 6.36 -12.73
N HIS A 16 13.74 5.74 -13.78
CA HIS A 16 13.17 6.42 -14.94
C HIS A 16 11.77 7.05 -14.72
N LEU A 17 11.26 7.07 -13.48
CA LEU A 17 9.99 7.71 -13.13
C LEU A 17 10.22 8.98 -12.30
N PRO A 18 10.79 10.05 -12.87
CA PRO A 18 11.09 11.29 -12.15
C PRO A 18 9.82 12.01 -11.65
N GLN A 19 8.66 11.67 -12.22
CA GLN A 19 7.36 12.25 -11.88
C GLN A 19 6.51 11.32 -10.99
N LEU A 20 7.10 10.30 -10.36
CA LEU A 20 6.32 9.42 -9.49
C LEU A 20 5.74 10.20 -8.30
N ARG A 21 4.42 10.32 -8.25
CA ARG A 21 3.69 10.96 -7.15
C ARG A 21 3.01 9.97 -6.21
N HIS A 22 2.73 8.76 -6.69
CA HIS A 22 2.03 7.75 -5.88
C HIS A 22 2.50 6.35 -6.23
N LEU A 23 2.97 5.62 -5.22
CA LEU A 23 3.22 4.19 -5.29
C LEU A 23 2.08 3.43 -4.59
N VAL A 24 1.30 2.67 -5.36
CA VAL A 24 0.30 1.74 -4.83
C VAL A 24 0.82 0.32 -5.01
N VAL A 25 0.91 -0.43 -3.91
CA VAL A 25 1.31 -1.83 -3.92
C VAL A 25 0.19 -2.69 -3.36
N VAL A 26 -0.23 -3.66 -4.17
CA VAL A 26 -1.25 -4.64 -3.80
C VAL A 26 -0.55 -5.99 -3.56
N VAL A 27 -0.74 -6.57 -2.38
CA VAL A 27 -0.15 -7.86 -2.02
C VAL A 27 -1.23 -8.84 -1.57
N GLY A 28 -1.05 -10.12 -1.91
CA GLY A 28 -1.78 -11.21 -1.26
C GLY A 28 -1.09 -11.59 0.05
N GLY A 29 -1.85 -11.74 1.12
CA GLY A 29 -1.36 -12.28 2.37
C GLY A 29 -1.53 -13.79 2.48
N ARG A 30 -0.98 -14.34 3.57
CA ARG A 30 -1.11 -15.74 3.95
C ARG A 30 -2.44 -15.95 4.66
N VAL A 31 -3.07 -17.09 4.37
CA VAL A 31 -4.30 -17.51 5.05
C VAL A 31 -4.06 -17.56 6.57
N GLY A 32 -4.94 -16.94 7.35
CA GLY A 32 -4.84 -16.89 8.81
C GLY A 32 -3.79 -15.92 9.37
N ALA A 33 -3.08 -15.16 8.52
CA ALA A 33 -1.98 -14.27 8.94
C ALA A 33 -2.26 -12.79 8.61
N ILE A 34 -3.52 -12.38 8.53
CA ILE A 34 -3.92 -11.03 8.12
C ILE A 34 -3.23 -9.95 8.98
N ARG A 35 -3.33 -10.04 10.31
CA ARG A 35 -2.70 -9.08 11.24
C ARG A 35 -1.18 -8.96 11.09
N PRO A 36 -0.39 -10.04 11.13
CA PRO A 36 1.05 -9.94 10.96
C PRO A 36 1.45 -9.48 9.55
N ASP A 37 0.71 -9.87 8.51
CA ASP A 37 0.97 -9.41 7.15
C ASP A 37 0.66 -7.93 6.97
N LEU A 38 -0.42 -7.43 7.59
CA LEU A 38 -0.76 -6.01 7.59
C LEU A 38 0.30 -5.18 8.33
N ARG A 39 0.79 -5.65 9.48
CA ARG A 39 1.91 -5.01 10.20
C ARG A 39 3.20 -5.00 9.37
N ALA A 40 3.50 -6.10 8.67
CA ALA A 40 4.68 -6.18 7.81
C ALA A 40 4.56 -5.22 6.61
N LEU A 41 3.36 -5.11 6.03
CA LEU A 41 3.05 -4.18 4.95
C LEU A 41 3.15 -2.73 5.41
N ASP A 42 2.60 -2.39 6.58
CA ASP A 42 2.72 -1.06 7.18
C ASP A 42 4.18 -0.65 7.38
N ALA A 43 4.98 -1.53 8.00
CA ALA A 43 6.41 -1.29 8.18
C ALA A 43 7.15 -1.13 6.84
N TRP A 44 6.73 -1.84 5.79
CA TRP A 44 7.27 -1.66 4.44
C TRP A 44 6.86 -0.32 3.84
N VAL A 45 5.60 0.09 3.95
CA VAL A 45 5.09 1.39 3.48
C VAL A 45 5.88 2.53 4.12
N VAL A 46 6.07 2.49 5.43
CA VAL A 46 6.84 3.51 6.17
C VAL A 46 8.29 3.59 5.68
N ARG A 47 8.98 2.46 5.54
CA ARG A 47 10.37 2.44 5.06
C ARG A 47 10.50 2.90 3.61
N THR A 48 9.57 2.47 2.75
CA THR A 48 9.56 2.87 1.33
C THR A 48 9.28 4.35 1.19
N HIS A 49 8.29 4.89 1.89
CA HIS A 49 7.99 6.32 1.89
C HIS A 49 9.23 7.14 2.27
N ALA A 50 9.86 6.83 3.40
CA ALA A 50 11.08 7.53 3.83
C ALA A 50 12.24 7.37 2.84
N GLY A 51 12.34 6.22 2.16
CA GLY A 51 13.30 5.99 1.07
C GLY A 51 13.05 6.88 -0.15
N LEU A 52 11.78 7.02 -0.54
CA LEU A 52 11.35 7.83 -1.66
C LEU A 52 11.47 9.33 -1.36
N GLU A 53 11.13 9.77 -0.16
CA GLU A 53 11.30 11.17 0.26
C GLU A 53 12.77 11.61 0.15
N ARG A 54 13.71 10.77 0.59
CA ARG A 54 15.16 11.08 0.52
C ARG A 54 15.69 11.16 -0.91
N THR A 55 15.08 10.45 -1.85
CA THR A 55 15.60 10.29 -3.22
C THR A 55 14.85 11.12 -4.26
N ARG A 56 13.59 11.47 -3.99
CA ARG A 56 12.68 12.16 -4.93
C ARG A 56 12.07 13.44 -4.38
N GLY A 57 12.36 13.79 -3.13
CA GLY A 57 11.78 14.96 -2.44
C GLY A 57 10.46 14.63 -1.73
N ALA A 58 9.93 15.62 -1.01
CA ALA A 58 8.59 15.56 -0.44
C ALA A 58 7.54 15.41 -1.56
N ASP A 59 6.39 14.79 -1.28
CA ASP A 59 5.21 14.60 -2.16
C ASP A 59 5.00 13.20 -2.77
N VAL A 60 5.75 12.17 -2.35
CA VAL A 60 5.48 10.79 -2.80
C VAL A 60 4.55 10.05 -1.84
N ALA A 61 3.31 9.83 -2.29
CA ALA A 61 2.35 8.98 -1.59
C ALA A 61 2.74 7.49 -1.69
N VAL A 62 2.56 6.73 -0.61
CA VAL A 62 2.76 5.27 -0.59
C VAL A 62 1.57 4.58 0.06
N THR A 63 0.89 3.72 -0.70
CA THR A 63 -0.27 2.96 -0.24
C THR A 63 -0.02 1.46 -0.40
N GLY A 64 -0.06 0.73 0.71
CA GLY A 64 -0.07 -0.72 0.73
C GLY A 64 -1.49 -1.25 0.87
N ILE A 65 -1.89 -2.20 0.03
CA ILE A 65 -3.19 -2.87 0.12
C ILE A 65 -2.95 -4.36 0.33
N LEU A 66 -3.40 -4.89 1.47
CA LEU A 66 -3.45 -6.31 1.73
C LEU A 66 -4.76 -6.87 1.16
N ALA A 67 -4.69 -7.47 -0.03
CA ALA A 67 -5.84 -7.99 -0.78
C ALA A 67 -6.29 -9.39 -0.33
N SER A 68 -5.86 -9.85 0.85
CA SER A 68 -6.29 -11.13 1.43
C SER A 68 -7.81 -11.18 1.53
N GLY A 69 -8.42 -12.27 1.04
CA GLY A 69 -9.88 -12.43 1.05
C GLY A 69 -10.63 -11.59 0.02
N CYS A 70 -9.95 -10.87 -0.89
CA CYS A 70 -10.61 -10.20 -1.99
C CYS A 70 -11.12 -11.23 -3.02
N VAL A 71 -12.43 -11.40 -3.09
CA VAL A 71 -13.11 -12.24 -4.10
C VAL A 71 -13.67 -11.42 -5.26
N THR A 72 -13.45 -10.10 -5.27
CA THR A 72 -13.96 -9.16 -6.28
C THR A 72 -12.85 -8.28 -6.88
N PRO A 73 -11.95 -8.83 -7.72
CA PRO A 73 -10.79 -8.11 -8.26
C PRO A 73 -11.14 -6.80 -8.96
N ARG A 74 -12.28 -6.75 -9.66
CA ARG A 74 -12.75 -5.54 -10.35
C ARG A 74 -13.06 -4.39 -9.38
N LEU A 75 -13.63 -4.71 -8.21
CA LEU A 75 -13.90 -3.70 -7.19
C LEU A 75 -12.58 -3.19 -6.58
N LEU A 76 -11.62 -4.09 -6.32
CA LEU A 76 -10.28 -3.70 -5.88
C LEU A 76 -9.60 -2.75 -6.88
N THR A 77 -9.67 -3.05 -8.18
CA THR A 77 -9.18 -2.14 -9.22
C THR A 77 -9.89 -0.79 -9.17
N ASN A 78 -11.21 -0.76 -9.01
CA ASN A 78 -11.96 0.49 -8.88
C ASN A 78 -11.52 1.31 -7.67
N ARG A 79 -11.21 0.68 -6.53
CA ARG A 79 -10.70 1.37 -5.34
C ARG A 79 -9.32 2.00 -5.59
N VAL A 80 -8.44 1.28 -6.29
CA VAL A 80 -7.12 1.82 -6.69
C VAL A 80 -7.29 2.98 -7.66
N VAL A 81 -8.15 2.85 -8.66
CA VAL A 81 -8.41 3.93 -9.64
C VAL A 81 -9.01 5.16 -8.96
N ASP A 82 -9.94 4.99 -8.02
CA ASP A 82 -10.53 6.09 -7.25
C ASP A 82 -9.46 6.85 -6.44
N LEU A 83 -8.56 6.11 -5.78
CA LEU A 83 -7.43 6.68 -5.06
C LEU A 83 -6.49 7.50 -5.96
N VAL A 84 -6.16 6.98 -7.14
CA VAL A 84 -5.29 7.67 -8.10
C VAL A 84 -5.95 8.93 -8.67
N ARG A 85 -7.28 8.91 -8.89
CA ARG A 85 -8.04 10.07 -9.36
C ARG A 85 -8.23 11.15 -8.30
N HIS A 86 -8.28 10.74 -7.04
CA HIS A 86 -8.49 11.63 -5.89
C HIS A 86 -7.32 11.49 -4.91
N PRO A 87 -6.12 11.93 -5.31
CA PRO A 87 -4.93 11.76 -4.50
C PRO A 87 -5.07 12.52 -3.17
N ILE A 88 -4.45 11.95 -2.15
CA ILE A 88 -4.33 12.55 -0.83
C ILE A 88 -2.93 13.12 -0.75
N ALA A 89 -2.75 14.25 -0.07
CA ALA A 89 -1.40 14.79 0.14
C ALA A 89 -0.60 13.84 1.06
N ALA A 90 0.48 13.27 0.53
CA ALA A 90 1.46 12.45 1.24
C ALA A 90 0.94 11.31 2.17
N PRO A 91 -0.04 10.48 1.77
CA PRO A 91 -0.45 9.35 2.58
C PRO A 91 0.66 8.29 2.63
N ARG A 92 1.06 7.93 3.84
CA ARG A 92 1.71 6.64 4.13
C ARG A 92 0.67 5.78 4.84
N ILE A 93 0.13 4.77 4.16
CA ILE A 93 -0.87 3.90 4.77
C ILE A 93 -0.80 2.47 4.25
N ALA A 94 -1.00 1.52 5.15
CA ALA A 94 -1.35 0.15 4.82
C ALA A 94 -2.81 -0.13 5.25
N VAL A 95 -3.59 -0.71 4.34
CA VAL A 95 -5.00 -1.06 4.58
C VAL A 95 -5.26 -2.52 4.23
N GLU A 96 -6.20 -3.14 4.95
CA GLU A 96 -6.77 -4.42 4.55
C GLU A 96 -7.89 -4.21 3.53
N TRP A 97 -8.10 -5.19 2.64
CA TRP A 97 -9.28 -5.25 1.80
C TRP A 97 -10.59 -5.03 2.56
N ALA A 98 -10.73 -5.62 3.76
CA ALA A 98 -11.92 -5.47 4.59
C ALA A 98 -12.24 -4.00 4.92
N ASP A 99 -11.22 -3.16 5.14
CA ASP A 99 -11.38 -1.75 5.49
C ASP A 99 -11.89 -0.91 4.31
N ILE A 100 -11.55 -1.31 3.08
CA ILE A 100 -11.77 -0.52 1.87
C ILE A 100 -12.79 -1.15 0.90
N ARG A 101 -13.36 -2.31 1.27
CA ARG A 101 -14.39 -2.97 0.47
C ARG A 101 -15.58 -2.04 0.28
N ASP A 102 -16.06 -1.47 1.39
CA ASP A 102 -17.28 -0.66 1.44
C ASP A 102 -16.99 0.84 1.58
N ARG A 103 -15.71 1.22 1.71
CA ARG A 103 -15.26 2.60 1.99
C ARG A 103 -14.22 3.08 0.96
N ARG A 104 -14.05 4.39 0.81
CA ARG A 104 -12.94 4.91 -0.02
C ARG A 104 -11.65 4.83 0.78
N ILE A 105 -10.55 4.54 0.10
CA ILE A 105 -9.21 4.48 0.71
C ILE A 105 -8.86 5.83 1.36
N ARG A 106 -9.32 6.94 0.76
CA ARG A 106 -9.13 8.29 1.31
C ARG A 106 -9.75 8.50 2.68
N ASP A 107 -10.96 8.01 2.88
CA ASP A 107 -11.68 8.21 4.14
C ASP A 107 -10.98 7.43 5.26
N VAL A 108 -10.56 6.20 4.97
CA VAL A 108 -9.76 5.37 5.89
C VAL A 108 -8.42 6.04 6.21
N ALA A 109 -7.77 6.66 5.22
CA ALA A 109 -6.49 7.35 5.43
C ALA A 109 -6.62 8.60 6.30
N LEU A 110 -7.70 9.39 6.13
CA LEU A 110 -7.95 10.56 6.96
C LEU A 110 -8.21 10.18 8.42
N GLU A 111 -8.96 9.09 8.66
CA GLU A 111 -9.21 8.60 10.02
C GLU A 111 -7.96 8.11 10.73
N ALA A 112 -7.02 7.49 10.00
CA ALA A 112 -5.77 7.01 10.58
C ALA A 112 -4.80 8.14 10.98
N TRP A 113 -5.05 9.38 10.54
CA TRP A 113 -4.23 10.55 10.82
C TRP A 113 -4.79 11.46 11.92
N CYS A 114 -6.04 11.22 12.35
CA CYS A 114 -6.67 11.86 13.50
C CYS A 114 -6.36 11.11 14.79
#